data_AF-A0A6A6V434-F1
#
_entry.id   AF-A0A6A6V434-F1
#
_cell.length_a   1.000
_cell.length_b   1.000
_cell.length_c   1.000
_cell.angle_alpha   90.00
_cell.angle_beta   90.00
_cell.angle_gamma   90.00
#
_symmetry.space_group_name_H-M   'P 1'
#
loop_
_entity.id
_entity.type
_entity.pdbx_description
1 polymer ?
#
loop_
_entity_poly.entity_id
_entity_poly.type
_entity_poly.pdbx_seq_one_letter_code
_entity_poly.pdbx_strand_id
1 'polypeptide(L)'
;MFSSILLAIFPIFLGTVQALTAPVVARQSTANSCPIVWTEISTTLTQLFLAEGQCTDAARAAIRAAFHDCFNGACDGSLILANECSNTENRGLVRLCDSLGSLARDKGVGVADLIQFAAAHAIRTCPGGPAVPVSIGRKDSNVASPMGILPSPFAPATALIDLFASKGFSVTELVALIGAHSTARQFSVNASLSGAPLDSSPGRWDTQFYAETKSGRAPFTLPADKALAESSAGSELFELFAESRAAWASAFVPAMVKLSVMGVYGDLVDCSEALPGGTWSRKVRREADGDRREHSPKQVGGLL
;
A
#
# COMPACT_ATOMS: atom_id res chain seq x y z
N MET A 1 -51.73 -47.82 21.82
CA MET A 1 -51.48 -46.37 21.89
C MET A 1 -50.13 -46.11 21.23
N PHE A 2 -50.11 -45.77 19.94
CA PHE A 2 -48.87 -45.33 19.26
C PHE A 2 -49.12 -43.92 18.75
N SER A 3 -48.46 -42.96 19.42
CA SER A 3 -48.52 -41.54 19.11
C SER A 3 -47.61 -41.25 17.92
N SER A 4 -48.18 -40.76 16.82
CA SER A 4 -47.44 -40.31 15.64
C SER A 4 -47.07 -38.85 15.82
N ILE A 5 -45.78 -38.54 15.96
CA ILE A 5 -45.24 -37.18 15.99
C ILE A 5 -45.02 -36.73 14.55
N LEU A 6 -45.81 -35.76 14.08
CA LEU A 6 -45.56 -35.03 12.83
C LEU A 6 -44.37 -34.07 13.04
N LEU A 7 -43.27 -34.28 12.31
CA LEU A 7 -42.22 -33.26 12.16
C LEU A 7 -42.70 -32.19 11.17
N ALA A 8 -42.85 -30.96 11.65
CA ALA A 8 -43.06 -29.79 10.80
C ALA A 8 -41.72 -29.37 10.16
N ILE A 9 -41.65 -29.45 8.83
CA ILE A 9 -40.50 -28.99 8.04
C ILE A 9 -40.69 -27.50 7.78
N PHE A 10 -39.90 -26.65 8.45
CA PHE A 10 -39.81 -25.23 8.12
C PHE A 10 -38.90 -25.03 6.90
N PRO A 11 -39.32 -24.28 5.86
CA PRO A 11 -38.47 -24.01 4.72
C PRO A 11 -37.33 -23.08 5.14
N ILE A 12 -36.10 -23.55 4.99
CA ILE A 12 -34.89 -22.73 5.13
C ILE A 12 -34.84 -21.80 3.92
N PHE A 13 -35.15 -20.53 4.11
CA PHE A 13 -34.88 -19.49 3.11
C PHE A 13 -33.36 -19.33 2.98
N LEU A 14 -32.78 -19.88 1.90
CA LEU A 14 -31.45 -19.52 1.44
C LEU A 14 -31.52 -18.08 0.91
N GLY A 15 -31.23 -17.10 1.78
CA GLY A 15 -30.97 -15.74 1.34
C GLY A 15 -29.71 -15.71 0.48
N THR A 16 -29.85 -15.26 -0.77
CA THR A 16 -28.70 -15.00 -1.65
C THR A 16 -27.92 -13.82 -1.10
N VAL A 17 -26.70 -14.07 -0.60
CA VAL A 17 -25.74 -13.01 -0.26
C VAL A 17 -25.22 -12.45 -1.57
N GLN A 18 -25.89 -11.43 -2.09
CA GLN A 18 -25.44 -10.74 -3.29
C GLN A 18 -24.24 -9.88 -2.90
N ALA A 19 -23.04 -10.28 -3.32
CA ALA A 19 -21.84 -9.48 -3.16
C ALA A 19 -22.09 -8.12 -3.84
N LEU A 20 -22.16 -7.06 -3.04
CA LEU A 20 -22.31 -5.69 -3.52
C LEU A 20 -21.00 -5.26 -4.20
N THR A 21 -20.85 -5.53 -5.49
CA THR A 21 -19.80 -4.91 -6.30
C THR A 21 -20.02 -3.41 -6.27
N ALA A 22 -19.09 -2.65 -5.69
CA ALA A 22 -19.19 -1.20 -5.70
C ALA A 22 -19.22 -0.71 -7.16
N PRO A 23 -20.15 0.20 -7.51
CA PRO A 23 -20.23 0.70 -8.88
C PRO A 23 -18.94 1.45 -9.24
N VAL A 24 -18.40 1.17 -10.42
CA VAL A 24 -17.30 1.95 -11.01
C VAL A 24 -17.80 3.39 -11.15
N VAL A 25 -17.22 4.32 -10.40
CA VAL A 25 -17.59 5.73 -10.48
C VAL A 25 -16.93 6.34 -11.71
N ALA A 26 -17.74 6.87 -12.63
CA ALA A 26 -17.22 7.52 -13.82
C ALA A 26 -16.43 8.79 -13.49
N ARG A 27 -15.33 8.97 -14.21
CA ARG A 27 -14.33 10.05 -14.11
C ARG A 27 -14.97 11.46 -14.08
N GLN A 28 -14.64 12.29 -13.09
CA GLN A 28 -14.78 13.77 -13.17
C GLN A 28 -13.43 14.40 -13.55
N SER A 29 -12.86 14.09 -14.72
CA SER A 29 -11.56 14.63 -15.15
C SER A 29 -11.67 15.78 -16.16
N THR A 30 -12.23 16.90 -15.72
CA THR A 30 -12.05 18.19 -16.44
C THR A 30 -11.29 19.21 -15.61
N ALA A 31 -10.86 18.86 -14.40
CA ALA A 31 -10.19 19.79 -13.50
C ALA A 31 -8.66 19.77 -13.69
N ASN A 32 -8.07 20.93 -14.00
CA ASN A 32 -6.62 21.17 -13.98
C ASN A 32 -6.05 21.26 -12.53
N SER A 33 -6.86 20.97 -11.52
CA SER A 33 -6.55 21.15 -10.10
C SER A 33 -7.20 20.05 -9.26
N CYS A 34 -6.60 19.74 -8.11
CA CYS A 34 -7.14 18.74 -7.19
C CYS A 34 -8.58 19.12 -6.75
N PRO A 35 -9.58 18.24 -6.94
CA PRO A 35 -10.95 18.49 -6.49
C PRO A 35 -11.05 18.64 -4.96
N ILE A 36 -11.88 19.58 -4.50
CA ILE A 36 -12.03 19.93 -3.07
C ILE A 36 -12.46 18.73 -2.19
N VAL A 37 -13.15 17.75 -2.77
CA VAL A 37 -13.57 16.51 -2.09
C VAL A 37 -12.40 15.77 -1.43
N TRP A 38 -11.18 15.88 -1.97
CA TRP A 38 -10.00 15.24 -1.40
C TRP A 38 -9.55 15.87 -0.08
N THR A 39 -9.85 17.16 0.15
CA THR A 39 -9.65 17.81 1.46
C THR A 39 -10.65 17.29 2.50
N GLU A 40 -11.88 16.99 2.09
CA GLU A 40 -12.87 16.37 2.98
C GLU A 40 -12.48 14.92 3.31
N ILE A 41 -12.08 14.14 2.30
CA ILE A 41 -11.56 12.78 2.47
C ILE A 41 -10.36 12.79 3.42
N SER A 42 -9.44 13.74 3.26
CA SER A 42 -8.29 13.92 4.14
C SER A 42 -8.67 14.11 5.61
N THR A 43 -9.73 14.86 5.89
CA THR A 43 -10.25 15.03 7.26
C THR A 43 -10.75 13.69 7.82
N THR A 44 -11.51 12.92 7.05
CA THR A 44 -12.00 11.59 7.45
C THR A 44 -10.85 10.61 7.69
N LEU A 45 -9.88 10.58 6.77
CA LEU A 45 -8.73 9.67 6.87
C LEU A 45 -7.82 10.02 8.04
N THR A 46 -7.65 11.31 8.37
CA THR A 46 -6.88 11.74 9.56
C THR A 46 -7.45 11.13 10.84
N GLN A 47 -8.78 11.18 11.01
CA GLN A 47 -9.47 10.59 12.15
C GLN A 47 -9.35 9.06 12.18
N LEU A 48 -9.36 8.43 11.01
CA LEU A 48 -9.21 6.98 10.89
C LEU A 48 -7.79 6.50 11.18
N PHE A 49 -6.77 7.30 10.86
CA PHE A 49 -5.37 6.87 10.83
C PHE A 49 -4.53 7.23 12.05
N LEU A 50 -4.99 8.15 12.90
CA LEU A 50 -4.29 8.55 14.12
C LEU A 50 -5.17 8.39 15.35
N ALA A 51 -4.70 7.59 16.31
CA ALA A 51 -5.29 7.50 17.64
C ALA A 51 -4.17 7.53 18.67
N GLU A 52 -4.35 8.30 19.76
CA GLU A 52 -3.39 8.37 20.88
C GLU A 52 -1.95 8.71 20.43
N GLY A 53 -1.82 9.51 19.36
CA GLY A 53 -0.52 9.88 18.81
C GLY A 53 0.25 8.73 18.14
N GLN A 54 -0.44 7.67 17.72
CA GLN A 54 0.12 6.51 17.04
C GLN A 54 -0.69 6.12 15.79
N CYS A 55 -0.02 5.45 14.83
CA CYS A 55 -0.68 4.84 13.69
C CYS A 55 -1.70 3.77 14.11
N THR A 56 -2.93 3.90 13.63
CA THR A 56 -3.98 2.88 13.80
C THR A 56 -3.75 1.68 12.87
N ASP A 57 -4.46 0.57 13.11
CA ASP A 57 -4.42 -0.57 12.19
C ASP A 57 -4.96 -0.23 10.79
N ALA A 58 -5.90 0.71 10.68
CA ALA A 58 -6.40 1.18 9.40
C ALA A 58 -5.32 1.92 8.60
N ALA A 59 -4.47 2.71 9.26
CA ALA A 59 -3.33 3.38 8.60
C ALA A 59 -2.36 2.35 7.99
N ARG A 60 -1.98 1.35 8.79
CA ARG A 60 -1.06 0.27 8.38
C ARG A 60 -1.63 -0.52 7.22
N ALA A 61 -2.93 -0.86 7.31
CA ALA A 61 -3.63 -1.56 6.27
C ALA A 61 -3.70 -0.73 4.98
N ALA A 62 -3.85 0.60 5.06
CA ALA A 62 -3.93 1.47 3.87
C ALA A 62 -2.62 1.49 3.10
N ILE A 63 -1.49 1.57 3.82
CA ILE A 63 -0.16 1.45 3.22
C ILE A 63 0.00 0.10 2.52
N ARG A 64 -0.39 -0.99 3.20
CA ARG A 64 -0.35 -2.33 2.62
C ARG A 64 -1.28 -2.46 1.40
N ALA A 65 -2.48 -1.90 1.45
CA ALA A 65 -3.46 -1.98 0.38
C ALA A 65 -2.93 -1.36 -0.93
N ALA A 66 -2.19 -0.25 -0.87
CA ALA A 66 -1.58 0.34 -2.06
C ALA A 66 -0.58 -0.60 -2.75
N PHE A 67 0.24 -1.34 -1.99
CA PHE A 67 1.12 -2.36 -2.54
C PHE A 67 0.32 -3.53 -3.13
N HIS A 68 -0.67 -4.02 -2.40
CA HIS A 68 -1.47 -5.19 -2.80
C HIS A 68 -2.37 -4.92 -4.02
N ASP A 69 -2.80 -3.68 -4.25
CA ASP A 69 -3.50 -3.26 -5.47
C ASP A 69 -2.50 -3.19 -6.65
N CYS A 70 -1.41 -2.44 -6.49
CA CYS A 70 -0.51 -2.10 -7.60
C CYS A 70 0.43 -3.23 -8.05
N PHE A 71 0.98 -4.03 -7.13
CA PHE A 71 2.16 -4.86 -7.43
C PHE A 71 1.86 -6.01 -8.41
N ASN A 72 0.59 -6.42 -8.51
CA ASN A 72 0.12 -7.37 -9.50
C ASN A 72 0.25 -6.83 -10.94
N GLY A 73 0.32 -5.51 -11.13
CA GLY A 73 0.65 -4.87 -12.40
C GLY A 73 -0.18 -3.63 -12.74
N ALA A 74 -1.19 -3.29 -11.93
CA ALA A 74 -2.06 -2.14 -12.16
C ALA A 74 -2.54 -1.54 -10.84
N CYS A 75 -2.45 -0.22 -10.69
CA CYS A 75 -3.12 0.52 -9.62
C CYS A 75 -4.51 0.94 -10.11
N ASP A 76 -5.47 0.02 -10.09
CA ASP A 76 -6.78 0.22 -10.71
C ASP A 76 -7.96 -0.04 -9.75
N GLY A 77 -7.67 -0.22 -8.46
CA GLY A 77 -8.69 -0.41 -7.43
C GLY A 77 -9.37 -1.77 -7.47
N SER A 78 -8.89 -2.71 -8.29
CA SER A 78 -9.42 -4.08 -8.37
C SER A 78 -9.39 -4.77 -7.01
N LEU A 79 -8.43 -4.40 -6.14
CA LEU A 79 -8.34 -4.92 -4.77
C LEU A 79 -9.70 -4.88 -4.05
N ILE A 80 -10.42 -3.76 -4.18
CA ILE A 80 -11.76 -3.56 -3.59
C ILE A 80 -12.86 -3.88 -4.60
N LEU A 81 -12.74 -3.38 -5.83
CA LEU A 81 -13.80 -3.46 -6.86
C LEU A 81 -14.05 -4.88 -7.37
N ALA A 82 -13.03 -5.74 -7.35
CA ALA A 82 -13.11 -7.15 -7.70
C ALA A 82 -13.13 -8.08 -6.47
N ASN A 83 -13.34 -7.52 -5.27
CA ASN A 83 -13.42 -8.26 -4.00
C ASN A 83 -12.17 -9.12 -3.69
N GLU A 84 -10.98 -8.66 -4.07
CA GLU A 84 -9.74 -9.40 -3.83
C GLU A 84 -9.30 -9.35 -2.36
N CYS A 85 -9.81 -8.41 -1.55
CA CYS A 85 -9.51 -8.36 -0.11
C CYS A 85 -9.92 -9.64 0.64
N SER A 86 -10.82 -10.43 0.05
CA SER A 86 -11.24 -11.74 0.56
C SER A 86 -10.28 -12.87 0.18
N ASN A 87 -9.32 -12.63 -0.73
CA ASN A 87 -8.33 -13.62 -1.14
C ASN A 87 -7.32 -13.91 -0.03
N THR A 88 -6.72 -15.10 -0.06
CA THR A 88 -5.78 -15.56 0.96
C THR A 88 -4.55 -14.66 1.09
N GLU A 89 -4.01 -14.17 -0.02
CA GLU A 89 -2.85 -13.25 -0.07
C GLU A 89 -3.15 -11.85 0.48
N ASN A 90 -4.43 -11.48 0.56
CA ASN A 90 -4.91 -10.17 1.03
C ASN A 90 -5.55 -10.23 2.43
N ARG A 91 -5.41 -11.37 3.13
CA ARG A 91 -5.98 -11.57 4.47
C ARG A 91 -5.65 -10.41 5.40
N GLY A 92 -6.66 -9.91 6.09
CA GLY A 92 -6.55 -8.78 7.03
C GLY A 92 -6.91 -7.41 6.42
N LEU A 93 -7.12 -7.31 5.10
CA LEU A 93 -7.51 -6.05 4.46
C LEU A 93 -9.02 -5.78 4.43
N VAL A 94 -9.86 -6.81 4.63
CA VAL A 94 -11.34 -6.71 4.50
C VAL A 94 -11.94 -5.48 5.19
N ARG A 95 -11.64 -5.25 6.48
CA ARG A 95 -12.20 -4.10 7.23
C ARG A 95 -11.82 -2.75 6.63
N LEU A 96 -10.59 -2.62 6.14
CA LEU A 96 -10.17 -1.40 5.46
C LEU A 96 -10.87 -1.27 4.10
N CYS A 97 -10.93 -2.35 3.33
CA CYS A 97 -11.57 -2.37 2.02
C CYS A 97 -13.04 -1.98 2.10
N ASP A 98 -13.75 -2.45 3.12
CA ASP A 98 -15.13 -2.05 3.41
C ASP A 98 -15.22 -0.54 3.71
N SER A 99 -14.30 -0.05 4.54
CA SER A 99 -14.25 1.36 4.96
C SER A 99 -13.96 2.30 3.80
N LEU A 100 -12.93 1.99 2.99
CA LEU A 100 -12.57 2.76 1.80
C LEU A 100 -13.63 2.62 0.70
N GLY A 101 -14.18 1.42 0.49
CA GLY A 101 -15.26 1.19 -0.46
C GLY A 101 -16.52 1.98 -0.12
N SER A 102 -16.87 2.10 1.17
CA SER A 102 -17.97 2.97 1.61
C SER A 102 -17.63 4.44 1.38
N LEU A 103 -16.44 4.88 1.79
CA LEU A 103 -16.01 6.27 1.63
C LEU A 103 -15.98 6.70 0.16
N ALA A 104 -15.52 5.83 -0.75
CA ALA A 104 -15.52 6.07 -2.19
C ALA A 104 -16.95 6.29 -2.72
N ARG A 105 -17.91 5.44 -2.32
CA ARG A 105 -19.32 5.57 -2.69
C ARG A 105 -19.93 6.86 -2.13
N ASP A 106 -19.68 7.15 -0.86
CA ASP A 106 -20.25 8.31 -0.15
C ASP A 106 -19.73 9.64 -0.73
N LYS A 107 -18.47 9.67 -1.16
CA LYS A 107 -17.83 10.86 -1.74
C LYS A 107 -17.89 10.93 -3.26
N GLY A 108 -18.34 9.87 -3.93
CA GLY A 108 -18.39 9.80 -5.39
C GLY A 108 -17.01 9.90 -6.05
N VAL A 109 -16.00 9.21 -5.50
CA VAL A 109 -14.62 9.19 -6.03
C VAL A 109 -14.23 7.79 -6.52
N GLY A 110 -13.24 7.73 -7.41
CA GLY A 110 -12.67 6.46 -7.87
C GLY A 110 -11.98 5.70 -6.74
N VAL A 111 -12.15 4.38 -6.72
CA VAL A 111 -11.59 3.51 -5.68
C VAL A 111 -10.08 3.37 -5.82
N ALA A 112 -9.57 3.30 -7.05
CA ALA A 112 -8.15 3.25 -7.35
C ALA A 112 -7.40 4.45 -6.77
N ASP A 113 -7.95 5.66 -7.00
CA ASP A 113 -7.38 6.88 -6.45
C ASP A 113 -7.49 6.92 -4.92
N LEU A 114 -8.61 6.46 -4.36
CA LEU A 114 -8.80 6.47 -2.92
C LEU A 114 -7.80 5.54 -2.20
N ILE A 115 -7.48 4.37 -2.74
CA ILE A 115 -6.46 3.48 -2.16
C ILE A 115 -5.10 4.17 -2.09
N GLN A 116 -4.66 4.80 -3.19
CA GLN A 116 -3.36 5.47 -3.25
C GLN A 116 -3.31 6.74 -2.40
N PHE A 117 -4.40 7.51 -2.38
CA PHE A 117 -4.56 8.66 -1.48
C PHE A 117 -4.53 8.23 -0.02
N ALA A 118 -5.25 7.15 0.33
CA ALA A 118 -5.27 6.60 1.68
C ALA A 118 -3.87 6.16 2.14
N ALA A 119 -3.08 5.52 1.27
CA ALA A 119 -1.71 5.13 1.60
C ALA A 119 -0.80 6.34 1.85
N ALA A 120 -0.74 7.29 0.91
CA ALA A 120 0.07 8.51 1.07
C ALA A 120 -0.34 9.31 2.32
N HIS A 121 -1.65 9.38 2.57
CA HIS A 121 -2.21 10.03 3.75
C HIS A 121 -1.85 9.28 5.04
N ALA A 122 -1.95 7.96 5.08
CA ALA A 122 -1.58 7.16 6.24
C ALA A 122 -0.11 7.38 6.60
N ILE A 123 0.79 7.36 5.62
CA ILE A 123 2.23 7.65 5.81
C ILE A 123 2.37 9.06 6.41
N ARG A 124 1.73 10.08 5.82
CA ARG A 124 1.85 11.47 6.29
C ARG A 124 1.30 11.70 7.70
N THR A 125 0.18 11.06 8.04
CA THR A 125 -0.49 11.21 9.33
C THR A 125 0.23 10.49 10.45
N CYS A 126 0.82 9.34 10.13
CA CYS A 126 1.60 8.55 11.06
C CYS A 126 2.80 9.33 11.60
N PRO A 127 3.08 9.28 12.93
CA PRO A 127 4.21 9.99 13.50
C PRO A 127 5.52 9.60 12.83
N GLY A 128 6.20 10.59 12.24
CA GLY A 128 7.47 10.40 11.56
C GLY A 128 7.37 10.04 10.07
N GLY A 129 6.21 9.70 9.53
CA GLY A 129 6.18 9.25 8.14
C GLY A 129 6.64 10.34 7.16
N PRO A 130 7.42 9.97 6.13
CA PRO A 130 7.85 10.92 5.11
C PRO A 130 6.66 11.44 4.32
N ALA A 131 6.82 12.59 3.65
CA ALA A 131 5.80 13.07 2.73
C ALA A 131 5.94 12.34 1.39
N VAL A 132 4.97 11.48 1.05
CA VAL A 132 4.86 10.82 -0.27
C VAL A 132 3.86 11.58 -1.14
N PRO A 133 4.27 12.14 -2.31
CA PRO A 133 3.35 12.83 -3.20
C PRO A 133 2.25 11.89 -3.67
N VAL A 134 1.07 12.43 -3.91
CA VAL A 134 -0.06 11.67 -4.45
C VAL A 134 -0.72 12.42 -5.60
N SER A 135 -1.05 11.67 -6.64
CA SER A 135 -1.84 12.14 -7.76
C SER A 135 -3.07 11.28 -7.92
N ILE A 136 -4.10 11.84 -8.54
CA ILE A 136 -5.38 11.18 -8.83
C ILE A 136 -5.61 11.15 -10.34
N GLY A 137 -6.56 10.33 -10.80
CA GLY A 137 -6.94 10.18 -12.20
C GLY A 137 -6.86 8.74 -12.70
N ARG A 138 -6.65 7.75 -11.81
CA ARG A 138 -6.63 6.33 -12.16
C ARG A 138 -7.98 5.89 -12.68
N LYS A 139 -7.94 4.90 -13.57
CA LYS A 139 -9.15 4.27 -14.09
C LYS A 139 -9.48 3.06 -13.22
N ASP A 140 -10.64 3.11 -12.60
CA ASP A 140 -11.20 1.99 -11.84
C ASP A 140 -11.40 0.75 -12.74
N SER A 141 -11.09 -0.42 -12.19
CA SER A 141 -11.27 -1.73 -12.82
C SER A 141 -11.94 -2.69 -11.83
N ASN A 142 -12.92 -3.44 -12.30
CA ASN A 142 -13.53 -4.55 -11.56
C ASN A 142 -13.01 -5.92 -12.04
N VAL A 143 -11.92 -5.94 -12.81
CA VAL A 143 -11.27 -7.17 -13.27
C VAL A 143 -10.25 -7.56 -12.21
N ALA A 144 -10.42 -8.75 -11.63
CA ALA A 144 -9.51 -9.25 -10.60
C ALA A 144 -8.09 -9.46 -11.14
N SER A 145 -7.11 -9.07 -10.33
CA SER A 145 -5.70 -9.39 -10.53
C SER A 145 -5.44 -10.90 -10.41
N PRO A 146 -4.44 -11.44 -11.14
CA PRO A 146 -4.03 -12.83 -10.99
C PRO A 146 -3.41 -13.06 -9.60
N MET A 147 -3.81 -14.14 -8.95
CA MET A 147 -3.23 -14.55 -7.66
C MET A 147 -1.82 -15.11 -7.82
N GLY A 148 -1.04 -15.07 -6.73
CA GLY A 148 0.29 -15.70 -6.67
C GLY A 148 1.43 -14.87 -7.28
N ILE A 149 1.15 -13.61 -7.61
CA ILE A 149 2.17 -12.64 -8.06
C ILE A 149 2.77 -11.86 -6.89
N LEU A 150 2.01 -11.67 -5.80
CA LEU A 150 2.50 -10.97 -4.61
C LEU A 150 3.66 -11.73 -3.93
N PRO A 151 4.68 -11.03 -3.40
CA PRO A 151 5.81 -11.67 -2.73
C PRO A 151 5.36 -12.47 -1.50
N SER A 152 5.88 -13.69 -1.38
CA SER A 152 5.64 -14.52 -0.20
C SER A 152 6.46 -14.02 1.00
N PRO A 153 5.91 -14.03 2.22
CA PRO A 153 6.68 -13.73 3.43
C PRO A 153 7.75 -14.78 3.75
N PHE A 154 7.79 -15.88 2.99
CA PHE A 154 8.78 -16.96 3.08
C PHE A 154 9.76 -17.00 1.89
N ALA A 155 9.66 -16.05 0.96
CA ALA A 155 10.50 -16.06 -0.23
C ALA A 155 11.98 -15.83 0.13
N PRO A 156 12.92 -16.51 -0.55
CA PRO A 156 14.34 -16.20 -0.43
C PRO A 156 14.64 -14.83 -1.05
N ALA A 157 15.72 -14.19 -0.60
CA ALA A 157 16.13 -12.87 -1.07
C ALA A 157 16.28 -12.78 -2.60
N THR A 158 16.86 -13.79 -3.24
CA THR A 158 17.03 -13.81 -4.70
C THR A 158 15.69 -13.76 -5.44
N ALA A 159 14.69 -14.52 -4.98
CA ALA A 159 13.35 -14.50 -5.58
C ALA A 159 12.66 -13.14 -5.40
N LEU A 160 12.86 -12.48 -4.25
CA LEU A 160 12.34 -11.13 -4.00
C LEU A 160 13.00 -10.11 -4.92
N ILE A 161 14.33 -10.17 -5.04
CA ILE A 161 15.11 -9.29 -5.91
C ILE A 161 14.68 -9.46 -7.37
N ASP A 162 14.60 -10.70 -7.86
CA ASP A 162 14.21 -10.99 -9.24
C ASP A 162 12.77 -10.55 -9.53
N LEU A 163 11.85 -10.76 -8.59
CA LEU A 163 10.46 -10.34 -8.73
C LEU A 163 10.33 -8.82 -8.79
N PHE A 164 10.99 -8.08 -7.90
CA PHE A 164 10.99 -6.61 -7.93
C PHE A 164 11.69 -6.07 -9.18
N ALA A 165 12.80 -6.67 -9.59
CA ALA A 165 13.50 -6.31 -10.82
C ALA A 165 12.62 -6.52 -12.07
N SER A 166 11.81 -7.60 -12.11
CA SER A 166 10.86 -7.85 -13.20
C SER A 166 9.76 -6.78 -13.31
N LYS A 167 9.51 -6.05 -12.21
CA LYS A 167 8.59 -4.90 -12.13
C LYS A 167 9.31 -3.56 -12.24
N GLY A 168 10.62 -3.59 -12.52
CA GLY A 168 11.45 -2.41 -12.73
C GLY A 168 12.02 -1.78 -11.47
N PHE A 169 11.93 -2.42 -10.30
CA PHE A 169 12.49 -1.91 -9.05
C PHE A 169 13.90 -2.45 -8.81
N SER A 170 14.82 -1.57 -8.42
CA SER A 170 16.16 -1.91 -7.93
C SER A 170 16.11 -2.55 -6.54
N VAL A 171 17.22 -3.16 -6.13
CA VAL A 171 17.36 -3.71 -4.76
C VAL A 171 17.22 -2.60 -3.70
N THR A 172 17.75 -1.40 -3.98
CA THR A 172 17.59 -0.23 -3.09
C THR A 172 16.13 0.15 -2.93
N GLU A 173 15.35 0.19 -4.01
CA GLU A 173 13.91 0.47 -3.93
C GLU A 173 13.14 -0.63 -3.21
N LEU A 174 13.47 -1.91 -3.45
CA LEU A 174 12.91 -3.04 -2.70
C LEU A 174 13.15 -2.89 -1.19
N VAL A 175 14.41 -2.71 -0.77
CA VAL A 175 14.77 -2.59 0.64
C VAL A 175 14.19 -1.31 1.27
N ALA A 176 14.03 -0.24 0.49
CA ALA A 176 13.37 0.96 0.96
C ALA A 176 11.87 0.71 1.19
N LEU A 177 11.17 0.09 0.23
CA LEU A 177 9.73 -0.19 0.29
C LEU A 177 9.35 -1.09 1.48
N ILE A 178 10.15 -2.13 1.79
CA ILE A 178 9.92 -2.96 2.99
C ILE A 178 10.09 -2.17 4.29
N GLY A 179 10.67 -0.96 4.28
CA GLY A 179 10.67 -0.06 5.43
C GLY A 179 9.28 0.32 5.92
N ALA A 180 8.23 0.14 5.10
CA ALA A 180 6.84 0.21 5.56
C ALA A 180 6.54 -0.76 6.71
N HIS A 181 7.33 -1.83 6.86
CA HIS A 181 7.25 -2.78 7.98
C HIS A 181 7.58 -2.17 9.34
N SER A 182 8.18 -0.96 9.42
CA SER A 182 8.30 -0.21 10.67
C SER A 182 6.95 0.08 11.34
N THR A 183 5.85 0.01 10.59
CA THR A 183 4.50 0.05 11.15
C THR A 183 3.68 -1.18 10.79
N ALA A 184 4.28 -2.34 10.58
CA ALA A 184 3.52 -3.55 10.30
C ALA A 184 3.29 -4.41 11.55
N ARG A 185 2.23 -5.22 11.48
CA ARG A 185 1.95 -6.34 12.38
C ARG A 185 1.65 -7.57 11.55
N GLN A 186 2.04 -8.75 12.04
CA GLN A 186 1.73 -10.01 11.39
C GLN A 186 0.56 -10.71 12.10
N PHE A 187 -0.34 -11.32 11.34
CA PHE A 187 -1.50 -12.05 11.89
C PHE A 187 -1.57 -13.51 11.44
N SER A 188 -0.90 -13.86 10.34
CA SER A 188 -1.06 -15.17 9.67
C SER A 188 0.23 -15.92 9.41
N VAL A 189 1.40 -15.29 9.57
CA VAL A 189 2.70 -15.96 9.33
C VAL A 189 3.02 -16.88 10.49
N ASN A 190 2.83 -16.39 11.72
CA ASN A 190 2.83 -17.21 12.91
C ASN A 190 1.56 -16.92 13.72
N ALA A 191 0.58 -17.81 13.63
CA ALA A 191 -0.72 -17.66 14.29
C ALA A 191 -0.60 -17.58 15.82
N SER A 192 0.42 -18.21 16.43
CA SER A 192 0.67 -18.14 17.88
C SER A 192 1.17 -16.78 18.34
N LEU A 193 1.67 -15.94 17.42
CA LEU A 193 2.14 -14.58 17.68
C LEU A 193 1.26 -13.54 16.95
N SER A 194 0.01 -13.86 16.66
CA SER A 194 -0.89 -12.98 15.92
C SER A 194 -0.98 -11.59 16.57
N GLY A 195 -0.82 -10.55 15.75
CA GLY A 195 -0.73 -9.15 16.18
C GLY A 195 0.68 -8.70 16.57
N ALA A 196 1.69 -9.57 16.56
CA ALA A 196 3.06 -9.19 16.86
C ALA A 196 3.56 -8.13 15.84
N PRO A 197 4.15 -7.02 16.31
CA PRO A 197 4.72 -6.00 15.44
C PRO A 197 6.05 -6.46 14.84
N LEU A 198 6.42 -5.87 13.70
CA LEU A 198 7.67 -6.18 13.01
C LEU A 198 8.88 -5.37 13.51
N ASP A 199 8.64 -4.40 14.41
CA ASP A 199 9.64 -3.71 15.21
C ASP A 199 9.08 -3.36 16.60
N SER A 200 9.89 -2.73 17.46
CA SER A 200 9.49 -2.32 18.80
C SER A 200 8.64 -1.04 18.86
N SER A 201 8.48 -0.33 17.74
CA SER A 201 7.82 0.98 17.66
C SER A 201 6.73 1.03 16.60
N PRO A 202 5.79 0.06 16.54
CA PRO A 202 4.84 -0.03 15.43
C PRO A 202 4.01 1.25 15.30
N GLY A 203 3.75 2.00 16.37
CA GLY A 203 3.02 3.27 16.31
C GLY A 203 3.67 4.41 15.53
N ARG A 204 4.94 4.28 15.11
CA ARG A 204 5.76 5.35 14.53
C ARG A 204 6.46 4.87 13.27
N TRP A 205 6.49 5.72 12.25
CA TRP A 205 7.31 5.50 11.07
C TRP A 205 8.74 5.92 11.41
N ASP A 206 9.59 4.96 11.73
CA ASP A 206 11.02 5.19 11.93
C ASP A 206 11.85 4.13 11.21
N THR A 207 13.10 3.96 11.60
CA THR A 207 14.04 3.01 10.96
C THR A 207 14.47 1.89 11.91
N GLN A 208 13.78 1.70 13.05
CA GLN A 208 14.11 0.63 14.00
C GLN A 208 13.94 -0.75 13.39
N PHE A 209 12.94 -0.94 12.51
CA PHE A 209 12.74 -2.16 11.72
C PHE A 209 14.04 -2.72 11.13
N TYR A 210 14.87 -1.86 10.51
CA TYR A 210 16.11 -2.29 9.87
C TYR A 210 17.13 -2.83 10.90
N ALA A 211 17.35 -2.06 11.97
CA ALA A 211 18.30 -2.43 13.02
C ALA A 211 17.87 -3.68 13.80
N GLU A 212 16.57 -3.79 14.09
CA GLU A 212 16.01 -4.89 14.88
C GLU A 212 15.89 -6.18 14.08
N THR A 213 15.54 -6.09 12.79
CA THR A 213 15.58 -7.24 11.87
C THR A 213 16.99 -7.81 11.80
N LYS A 214 17.99 -6.95 11.57
CA LYS A 214 19.38 -7.37 11.42
C LYS A 214 20.00 -7.93 12.71
N SER A 215 19.62 -7.38 13.86
CA SER A 215 20.10 -7.86 15.17
C SER A 215 19.26 -9.01 15.76
N GLY A 216 18.15 -9.40 15.12
CA GLY A 216 17.24 -10.43 15.63
C GLY A 216 16.50 -10.03 16.91
N ARG A 217 16.36 -8.72 17.17
CA ARG A 217 15.69 -8.18 18.38
C ARG A 217 14.26 -7.73 18.14
N ALA A 218 13.79 -7.73 16.89
CA ALA A 218 12.40 -7.40 16.57
C ALA A 218 11.44 -8.35 17.29
N PRO A 219 10.26 -7.89 17.74
CA PRO A 219 9.26 -8.77 18.35
C PRO A 219 8.83 -9.92 17.43
N PHE A 220 8.83 -9.69 16.12
CA PHE A 220 8.72 -10.72 15.09
C PHE A 220 9.48 -10.28 13.83
N THR A 221 10.17 -11.21 13.17
CA THR A 221 10.81 -10.96 11.86
C THR A 221 10.22 -11.91 10.83
N LEU A 222 9.72 -11.35 9.72
CA LEU A 222 9.28 -12.17 8.58
C LEU A 222 10.49 -12.92 7.99
N PRO A 223 10.35 -14.19 7.59
CA PRO A 223 11.45 -14.93 6.98
C PRO A 223 12.03 -14.24 5.72
N ALA A 224 11.19 -13.61 4.91
CA ALA A 224 11.59 -12.81 3.75
C ALA A 224 12.45 -11.58 4.14
N ASP A 225 12.04 -10.83 5.18
CA ASP A 225 12.80 -9.67 5.66
C ASP A 225 14.17 -10.09 6.19
N LYS A 226 14.20 -11.18 6.96
CA LYS A 226 15.45 -11.78 7.45
C LYS A 226 16.36 -12.20 6.29
N ALA A 227 15.81 -12.90 5.30
CA ALA A 227 16.56 -13.34 4.14
C ALA A 227 17.17 -12.15 3.37
N LEU A 228 16.43 -11.05 3.20
CA LEU A 228 16.96 -9.83 2.58
C LEU A 228 18.06 -9.18 3.43
N ALA A 229 17.86 -9.08 4.75
CA ALA A 229 18.83 -8.50 5.67
C ALA A 229 20.15 -9.28 5.73
N GLU A 230 20.11 -10.60 5.53
CA GLU A 230 21.29 -11.48 5.52
C GLU A 230 21.93 -11.62 4.11
N SER A 231 21.24 -11.18 3.06
CA SER A 231 21.74 -11.29 1.68
C SER A 231 22.86 -10.29 1.39
N SER A 232 23.79 -10.66 0.50
CA SER A 232 24.87 -9.76 0.06
C SER A 232 24.36 -8.48 -0.61
N ALA A 233 23.20 -8.52 -1.25
CA ALA A 233 22.60 -7.38 -1.93
C ALA A 233 21.80 -6.44 -0.99
N GLY A 234 21.26 -6.96 0.12
CA GLY A 234 20.41 -6.21 1.04
C GLY A 234 21.09 -5.78 2.34
N SER A 235 22.10 -6.52 2.82
CA SER A 235 22.70 -6.34 4.14
C SER A 235 23.24 -4.92 4.40
N GLU A 236 23.95 -4.33 3.43
CA GLU A 236 24.49 -2.96 3.53
C GLU A 236 23.38 -1.89 3.48
N LEU A 237 22.29 -2.15 2.74
CA LEU A 237 21.14 -1.25 2.69
C LEU A 237 20.36 -1.24 4.01
N PHE A 238 20.25 -2.39 4.68
CA PHE A 238 19.70 -2.46 6.04
C PHE A 238 20.53 -1.66 7.05
N GLU A 239 21.87 -1.72 6.96
CA GLU A 239 22.75 -0.89 7.81
C GLU A 239 22.57 0.59 7.51
N LEU A 240 22.63 0.98 6.23
CA LEU A 240 22.46 2.36 5.80
C LEU A 240 21.14 2.96 6.29
N PHE A 241 20.03 2.25 6.13
CA PHE A 241 18.72 2.75 6.53
C PHE A 241 18.51 2.71 8.05
N ALA A 242 19.11 1.76 8.76
CA ALA A 242 19.14 1.77 10.22
C ALA A 242 19.82 3.03 10.77
N GLU A 243 20.92 3.47 10.15
CA GLU A 243 21.69 4.63 10.59
C GLU A 243 21.14 5.96 10.08
N SER A 244 20.51 5.97 8.90
CA SER A 244 20.10 7.20 8.22
C SER A 244 18.65 7.14 7.74
N ARG A 245 17.77 7.71 8.58
CA ARG A 245 16.39 8.01 8.21
C ARG A 245 16.28 8.86 6.94
N ALA A 246 17.23 9.77 6.72
CA ALA A 246 17.24 10.61 5.52
C ALA A 246 17.55 9.79 4.27
N ALA A 247 18.51 8.86 4.33
CA ALA A 247 18.81 7.95 3.22
C ALA A 247 17.62 7.05 2.91
N TRP A 248 16.98 6.50 3.95
CA TRP A 248 15.76 5.71 3.78
C TRP A 248 14.65 6.52 3.12
N ALA A 249 14.33 7.71 3.63
CA ALA A 249 13.28 8.56 3.05
C ALA A 249 13.58 8.94 1.59
N SER A 250 14.84 9.21 1.26
CA SER A 250 15.28 9.54 -0.09
C SER A 250 15.10 8.39 -1.08
N ALA A 251 15.13 7.14 -0.63
CA ALA A 251 14.87 5.96 -1.47
C ALA A 251 13.38 5.56 -1.44
N PHE A 252 12.74 5.62 -0.27
CA PHE A 252 11.37 5.18 -0.05
C PHE A 252 10.34 6.04 -0.78
N VAL A 253 10.47 7.37 -0.70
CA VAL A 253 9.50 8.29 -1.32
C VAL A 253 9.39 8.09 -2.84
N PRO A 254 10.48 8.13 -3.63
CA PRO A 254 10.38 7.88 -5.06
C PRO A 254 9.93 6.45 -5.40
N ALA A 255 10.35 5.44 -4.62
CA ALA A 255 9.90 4.06 -4.81
C ALA A 255 8.38 3.91 -4.61
N MET A 256 7.81 4.58 -3.59
CA MET A 256 6.35 4.61 -3.37
C MET A 256 5.61 5.36 -4.48
N VAL A 257 6.15 6.48 -4.98
CA VAL A 257 5.56 7.19 -6.13
C VAL A 257 5.55 6.29 -7.36
N LYS A 258 6.65 5.61 -7.64
CA LYS A 258 6.78 4.64 -8.75
C LYS A 258 5.79 3.47 -8.62
N LEU A 259 5.68 2.89 -7.43
CA LEU A 259 4.68 1.87 -7.12
C LEU A 259 3.26 2.36 -7.41
N SER A 260 2.93 3.59 -6.97
CA SER A 260 1.57 4.15 -7.08
C SER A 260 1.09 4.44 -8.51
N VAL A 261 1.98 4.35 -9.51
CA VAL A 261 1.68 4.59 -10.92
C VAL A 261 1.88 3.34 -11.80
N MET A 262 2.07 2.17 -11.19
CA MET A 262 2.14 0.91 -11.94
C MET A 262 0.87 0.66 -12.75
N GLY A 263 1.02 0.39 -14.05
CA GLY A 263 -0.10 0.13 -14.96
C GLY A 263 -1.05 1.33 -15.18
N VAL A 264 -0.68 2.53 -14.72
CA VAL A 264 -1.47 3.74 -14.90
C VAL A 264 -1.06 4.44 -16.19
N TYR A 265 -2.02 4.73 -17.05
CA TYR A 265 -1.82 5.42 -18.31
C TYR A 265 -2.65 6.72 -18.36
N GLY A 266 -2.05 7.79 -18.86
CA GLY A 266 -2.69 9.10 -19.02
C GLY A 266 -2.29 10.10 -17.94
N ASP A 267 -2.87 11.30 -18.03
CA ASP A 267 -2.53 12.42 -17.15
C ASP A 267 -3.15 12.25 -15.77
N LEU A 268 -2.32 12.44 -14.74
CA LEU A 268 -2.73 12.48 -13.34
C LEU A 268 -2.69 13.92 -12.82
N VAL A 269 -3.59 14.23 -11.89
CA VAL A 269 -3.67 15.53 -11.22
C VAL A 269 -2.98 15.41 -9.86
N ASP A 270 -2.01 16.28 -9.59
CA ASP A 270 -1.35 16.36 -8.29
C ASP A 270 -2.36 16.81 -7.22
N CYS A 271 -2.57 15.96 -6.21
CA CYS A 271 -3.46 16.18 -5.08
C CYS A 271 -2.71 16.21 -3.75
N SER A 272 -1.39 16.37 -3.80
CA SER A 272 -0.57 16.25 -2.61
C SER A 272 -0.85 17.37 -1.59
N GLU A 273 -1.35 18.53 -2.02
CA GLU A 273 -1.76 19.63 -1.12
C GLU A 273 -2.99 19.29 -0.26
N ALA A 274 -3.78 18.29 -0.63
CA ALA A 274 -4.91 17.83 0.18
C ALA A 274 -4.48 16.97 1.37
N LEU A 275 -3.22 16.50 1.42
CA LEU A 275 -2.69 15.73 2.55
C LEU A 275 -2.51 16.60 3.81
N PRO A 276 -2.55 15.99 5.02
CA PRO A 276 -2.46 16.75 6.27
C PRO A 276 -1.13 17.48 6.40
N GLY A 277 -1.22 18.72 6.91
CA GLY A 277 -0.10 19.63 7.12
C GLY A 277 0.20 20.61 5.99
N GLY A 278 -0.38 20.45 4.79
CA GLY A 278 -0.35 21.46 3.71
C GLY A 278 1.03 21.85 3.15
N THR A 279 1.00 22.54 2.00
CA THR A 279 2.13 23.04 1.18
C THR A 279 3.38 22.16 1.09
N TRP A 280 3.50 21.46 -0.03
CA TRP A 280 4.75 20.84 -0.47
C TRP A 280 5.80 21.92 -0.70
N SER A 281 6.88 21.92 0.08
CA SER A 281 8.00 22.79 -0.25
C SER A 281 8.48 22.46 -1.67
N ARG A 282 8.59 23.47 -2.54
CA ARG A 282 8.98 23.37 -3.97
C ARG A 282 10.30 22.61 -4.22
N LYS A 283 11.04 22.27 -3.17
CA LYS A 283 12.34 21.58 -3.23
C LYS A 283 12.19 20.11 -3.64
N VAL A 284 11.21 19.38 -3.07
CA VAL A 284 11.00 17.94 -3.34
C VAL A 284 10.47 17.68 -4.75
N ARG A 285 9.61 18.57 -5.29
CA ARG A 285 9.12 18.47 -6.69
C ARG A 285 10.25 18.58 -7.72
N ARG A 286 11.33 19.30 -7.43
CA ARG A 286 12.47 19.44 -8.37
C ARG A 286 13.37 18.21 -8.40
N GLU A 287 13.51 17.49 -7.29
CA GLU A 287 14.28 16.24 -7.24
C GLU A 287 13.55 15.11 -7.97
N ALA A 288 12.23 14.96 -7.78
CA ALA A 288 11.44 13.93 -8.48
C ALA A 288 11.26 14.19 -10.00
N ASP A 289 11.32 15.45 -10.45
CA ASP A 289 11.21 15.83 -11.87
C ASP A 289 12.59 15.91 -12.57
N GLY A 290 13.67 16.04 -11.80
CA GLY A 290 15.04 16.00 -12.30
C GLY A 290 15.46 14.59 -12.73
N ASP A 291 15.14 13.58 -11.92
CA ASP A 291 15.48 12.18 -12.19
C ASP A 291 14.76 11.60 -13.43
N ARG A 292 13.53 12.09 -13.69
CA ARG A 292 12.77 11.74 -14.90
C ARG A 292 13.42 12.20 -16.21
N ARG A 293 14.28 13.23 -16.18
CA ARG A 293 14.97 13.75 -17.37
C ARG A 293 16.31 13.05 -17.63
N GLU A 294 16.94 12.48 -16.61
CA GLU A 294 18.21 11.75 -16.76
C GLU A 294 18.05 10.33 -17.31
N HIS A 295 16.86 9.73 -17.17
CA HIS A 295 16.56 8.37 -17.66
C HIS A 295 16.00 8.30 -19.11
N SER A 296 16.09 9.38 -19.90
CA SER A 296 15.78 9.29 -21.34
C SER A 296 16.92 8.57 -22.08
N PRO A 297 16.66 7.49 -22.85
CA PRO A 297 17.71 6.81 -23.60
C PRO A 297 18.22 7.78 -24.66
N LYS A 298 19.50 8.16 -24.55
CA LYS A 298 20.19 8.91 -25.61
C LYS A 298 20.11 8.09 -26.90
N GLN A 299 19.40 8.61 -27.88
CA GLN A 299 19.40 8.12 -29.25
C GLN A 299 20.85 8.15 -29.76
N VAL A 300 21.46 6.99 -29.90
CA VAL A 300 22.76 6.83 -30.57
C VAL A 300 22.47 6.91 -32.07
N GLY A 301 22.64 8.10 -32.63
CA GLY A 301 22.61 8.34 -34.06
C GLY A 301 23.80 7.65 -34.73
N GLY A 302 23.49 6.83 -35.74
CA GLY A 302 24.44 6.04 -36.50
C GLY A 302 25.40 6.88 -37.35
N LEU A 303 26.61 6.35 -37.51
CA LEU A 303 27.57 6.81 -38.50
C LEU A 303 27.10 6.44 -39.91
N LEU A 304 27.08 7.44 -40.79
CA LEU A 304 27.53 7.34 -42.17
C LEU A 304 28.79 8.18 -42.30
#